data_AF-A0A174B8I0-F1
#
_entry.id   AF-A0A174B8I0-F1
#
_cell.length_a   1.000
_cell.length_b   1.000
_cell.length_c   1.000
_cell.angle_alpha   90.00
_cell.angle_beta   90.00
_cell.angle_gamma   90.00
#
_symmetry.space_group_name_H-M   'P 1'
#
loop_
_entity.id
_entity.type
_entity.pdbx_description
1 polymer ?
#
loop_
_entity_poly.entity_id
_entity_poly.type
_entity_poly.pdbx_seq_one_letter_code
_entity_poly.pdbx_strand_id
1 'polypeptide(L)' 'MTTEKRKHLAAWFSIIFIFVTLASLFYIVKEENHKCTGEDCPVCACV' A
#
# COMPACT_ATOMS: atom_id res chain seq x y z
N MET A 1 17.74 4.29 -23.31
CA MET A 1 16.36 3.79 -23.09
C MET A 1 15.50 4.20 -24.26
N THR A 2 14.93 3.26 -25.01
CA THR A 2 13.99 3.55 -26.10
C THR A 2 12.64 3.99 -25.53
N THR A 3 11.89 4.81 -26.25
CA THR A 3 10.61 5.40 -25.80
C THR A 3 9.57 4.35 -25.37
N GLU A 4 9.55 3.21 -26.06
CA GLU A 4 8.70 2.06 -25.73
C GLU A 4 9.02 1.44 -24.36
N LYS A 5 10.31 1.33 -24.02
CA LYS A 5 10.73 0.81 -22.71
C LYS A 5 10.34 1.76 -21.57
N ARG A 6 10.29 3.07 -21.82
CA ARG A 6 9.86 4.07 -20.83
C ARG A 6 8.35 4.01 -20.57
N LYS A 7 7.53 3.83 -21.63
CA LYS A 7 6.08 3.66 -21.49
C LYS A 7 5.71 2.41 -20.70
N HIS A 8 6.34 1.29 -21.00
CA HIS A 8 6.11 0.05 -20.25
C HIS A 8 6.51 0.18 -18.79
N LEU A 9 7.63 0.84 -18.50
CA LEU A 9 8.09 1.07 -17.14
C LEU A 9 7.11 1.98 -16.36
N ALA A 10 6.64 3.06 -16.98
CA ALA A 10 5.65 3.95 -16.37
C ALA A 10 4.31 3.25 -16.09
N ALA A 11 3.84 2.41 -17.02
CA ALA A 11 2.64 1.60 -16.83
C ALA A 11 2.81 0.62 -15.66
N TRP A 12 3.96 -0.06 -15.57
CA TRP A 12 4.30 -0.95 -14.47
C TRP A 12 4.31 -0.23 -13.11
N PHE A 13 4.98 0.92 -13.03
CA PHE A 13 4.98 1.73 -11.80
C PHE A 13 3.57 2.18 -11.40
N SER A 14 2.74 2.55 -12.38
CA SER A 14 1.35 2.95 -12.12
C SER A 14 0.53 1.79 -11.55
N ILE A 15 0.70 0.58 -12.10
CA ILE A 15 0.01 -0.63 -11.62
C ILE A 15 0.46 -0.97 -10.19
N ILE A 16 1.77 -0.94 -9.93
CA ILE A 16 2.32 -1.20 -8.59
C ILE A 16 1.77 -0.17 -7.60
N PHE A 17 1.74 1.10 -7.97
CA PHE A 17 1.24 2.17 -7.10
C PHE A 17 -0.23 1.96 -6.73
N ILE A 18 -1.07 1.60 -7.72
CA ILE A 18 -2.48 1.27 -7.48
C ILE A 18 -2.60 0.07 -6.54
N PHE A 19 -1.81 -0.99 -6.77
CA PHE A 19 -1.84 -2.19 -5.93
C PHE A 19 -1.45 -1.90 -4.48
N VAL A 20 -0.36 -1.16 -4.26
CA VAL A 20 0.09 -0.75 -2.92
C VAL A 20 -0.99 0.09 -2.23
N THR A 21 -1.57 1.06 -2.94
CA THR A 21 -2.64 1.92 -2.39
C THR A 21 -3.86 1.10 -1.96
N LEU A 22 -4.29 0.14 -2.79
CA LEU A 22 -5.40 -0.75 -2.45
C LEU A 22 -5.06 -1.62 -1.25
N ALA A 23 -3.87 -2.22 -1.20
CA ALA A 23 -3.43 -3.03 -0.07
C ALA A 23 -3.41 -2.22 1.23
N SER A 24 -2.94 -0.97 1.20
CA SER A 24 -3.00 -0.06 2.33
C SER A 24 -4.44 0.24 2.77
N LEU A 25 -5.34 0.52 1.83
CA LEU A 25 -6.76 0.75 2.14
C LEU A 25 -7.41 -0.48 2.79
N PHE A 26 -7.17 -1.68 2.24
CA PHE A 26 -7.67 -2.92 2.83
C PHE A 26 -7.12 -3.16 4.24
N TYR A 27 -5.85 -2.85 4.47
CA TYR A 27 -5.23 -2.95 5.78
C TYR A 27 -5.88 -1.98 6.78
N ILE A 28 -6.11 -0.72 6.38
CA ILE A 28 -6.78 0.29 7.22
C ILE A 28 -8.21 -0.16 7.55
N VAL A 29 -9.00 -0.60 6.56
CA VAL A 29 -10.39 -1.06 6.78
C VAL A 29 -10.43 -2.27 7.72
N LYS A 30 -9.49 -3.21 7.57
CA LYS A 30 -9.40 -4.36 8.48
C LYS A 30 -9.12 -3.92 9.92
N GLU A 31 -8.33 -2.88 10.10
CA GLU A 31 -7.89 -2.38 11.40
C GLU A 31 -8.79 -1.26 11.96
N GLU A 32 -9.77 -0.77 11.19
CA GLU A 32 -10.60 0.41 11.50
C GLU A 32 -11.48 0.22 12.74
N ASN A 33 -11.85 -1.03 13.04
CA ASN A 33 -12.70 -1.39 14.17
C ASN A 33 -11.93 -2.04 15.32
N HIS A 34 -10.60 -2.14 15.23
CA HIS A 34 -9.83 -2.69 16.34
C HIS A 34 -9.79 -1.66 17.49
N LYS A 35 -10.02 -2.12 18.71
CA LYS A 35 -9.71 -1.30 19.90
C LYS A 35 -8.20 -1.19 19.98
N CYS A 36 -7.69 -0.02 19.62
CA CYS A 36 -6.28 0.34 19.74
C CYS A 36 -5.89 0.46 21.21
N THR A 37 -5.72 -0.69 21.87
CA THR A 37 -5.35 -0.82 23.28
C THR A 37 -4.18 -1.79 23.41
N GLY A 38 -2.95 -1.29 23.27
CA GLY A 38 -1.73 -2.02 23.68
C GLY A 38 -0.89 -2.65 22.57
N GLU A 39 0.08 -3.46 23.00
CA GLU A 39 1.25 -3.99 22.26
C GLU A 39 0.95 -4.82 21.00
N ASP A 40 -0.31 -5.21 20.76
CA ASP A 40 -0.71 -6.06 19.63
C ASP A 40 -1.23 -5.29 18.40
N CYS A 41 -1.14 -3.95 18.38
CA CYS A 41 -1.51 -3.16 17.21
C CYS A 41 -0.32 -2.99 16.24
N PRO A 42 -0.29 -3.67 15.08
CA PRO A 42 0.80 -3.56 14.11
C PRO A 42 0.89 -2.16 13.46
N VAL A 43 -0.17 -1.35 13.52
CA VAL A 43 -0.15 0.05 13.07
C VAL A 43 0.64 0.93 14.04
N CYS A 44 0.44 0.76 15.35
CA CYS A 44 1.09 1.58 16.38
C CYS A 44 2.50 1.10 16.72
N ALA A 45 2.81 -0.18 16.53
CA ALA A 45 4.16 -0.72 16.73
C ALA A 45 5.19 -0.22 15.69
N CYS A 46 4.73 0.34 14.56
CA CYS A 46 5.59 0.89 13.51
C CYS A 46 5.75 2.43 13.54
N VAL A 47 5.26 3.12 14.58
CA VAL A 47 5.51 4.57 14.81
C VAL A 47 6.72 4.77 15.72
#